data_AF-A0A061RUC1-F1
#
_entry.id   AF-A0A061RUC1-F1
#
_cell.length_a   1.000
_cell.length_b   1.000
_cell.length_c   1.000
_cell.angle_alpha   90.00
_cell.angle_beta   90.00
_cell.angle_gamma   90.00
#
_symmetry.space_group_name_H-M   'P 1'
#
loop_
_entity.id
_entity.type
_entity.pdbx_description
1 polymer ?
#
loop_
_entity_poly.entity_id
_entity_poly.type
_entity_poly.pdbx_seq_one_letter_code
_entity_poly.pdbx_strand_id
1 'polypeptide(L)'
;MAEMGRIIAELQAGMPRVVQKYVERPLLLDRRKADLRVWVAVLRFEPLVAYMYEQVMVRPASQGFTLSRELLPNPAVHLCNHAVQCGLLAARRRRQRLSPGARSTSSPRPRPRARSPAPRARSAATSYRPGAPLDGSAGAGRPVVRGRHPGHA
;
A
#
# COMPACT_ATOMS: atom_id res chain seq x y z
N MET A 1 3.02 29.85 -18.39
CA MET A 1 4.49 30.06 -18.49
C MET A 1 5.12 30.46 -17.16
N ALA A 2 4.58 31.43 -16.40
CA ALA A 2 5.18 31.92 -15.15
C ALA A 2 5.29 30.88 -14.01
N GLU A 3 4.31 29.98 -13.87
CA GLU A 3 4.27 28.98 -12.80
C GLU A 3 5.30 27.85 -13.01
N MET A 4 5.50 27.43 -14.26
CA MET A 4 6.54 26.47 -14.64
C MET A 4 7.95 27.02 -14.35
N GLY A 5 8.17 28.32 -14.60
CA GLY A 5 9.44 28.99 -14.30
C GLY A 5 9.77 29.01 -12.80
N ARG A 6 8.77 29.19 -11.93
CA ARG A 6 8.96 29.11 -10.47
C ARG A 6 9.31 27.70 -10.02
N ILE A 7 8.62 26.69 -10.53
CA ILE A 7 8.91 25.28 -10.20
C ILE A 7 10.34 24.96 -10.62
N ILE A 8 10.76 25.29 -11.84
CA ILE A 8 12.12 25.04 -12.32
C ILE A 8 13.17 25.76 -11.45
N ALA A 9 12.94 27.02 -11.09
CA ALA A 9 13.84 27.77 -10.23
C ALA A 9 13.96 27.17 -8.81
N GLU A 10 12.85 26.68 -8.24
CA GLU A 10 12.83 26.01 -6.93
C GLU A 10 13.50 24.61 -6.99
N LEU A 11 13.40 23.93 -8.13
CA LEU A 11 14.07 22.64 -8.39
C LEU A 11 15.59 22.78 -8.54
N GLN A 12 16.08 23.93 -9.05
CA GLN A 12 17.51 24.20 -9.24
C GLN A 12 18.24 24.53 -7.92
N ALA A 13 17.52 24.81 -6.84
CA ALA A 13 18.08 25.25 -5.57
C ALA A 13 18.40 24.10 -4.58
N GLY A 14 18.35 22.84 -4.98
CA GLY A 14 18.52 21.73 -4.02
C GLY A 14 18.77 20.35 -4.62
N MET A 15 18.39 19.31 -3.86
CA MET A 15 18.56 17.89 -4.22
C MET A 15 17.95 17.58 -5.60
N PRO A 16 18.56 16.66 -6.38
CA PRO A 16 18.05 16.27 -7.69
C PRO A 16 16.63 15.71 -7.57
N ARG A 17 15.75 16.15 -8.47
CA ARG A 17 14.31 15.83 -8.47
C ARG A 17 13.86 15.44 -9.87
N VAL A 18 12.77 14.68 -9.94
CA VAL A 18 12.12 14.30 -11.20
C VAL A 18 10.79 15.01 -11.31
N VAL A 19 10.56 15.67 -12.45
CA VAL A 19 9.23 16.18 -12.82
C VAL A 19 8.54 15.10 -13.64
N GLN A 20 7.40 14.62 -13.16
CA GLN A 20 6.62 13.58 -13.81
C GLN A 20 5.21 14.09 -14.10
N LYS A 21 4.68 13.81 -15.30
CA LYS A 21 3.27 14.05 -15.61
C LYS A 21 2.39 13.28 -14.63
N TYR A 22 1.53 14.00 -13.93
CA TYR A 22 0.56 13.41 -13.03
C TYR A 22 -0.48 12.61 -13.82
N VAL A 23 -0.87 11.42 -13.33
CA VAL A 23 -1.94 10.63 -13.96
C VAL A 23 -3.29 11.21 -13.53
N GLU A 24 -3.92 12.00 -14.40
CA GLU A 24 -5.15 12.72 -14.09
C GLU A 24 -6.40 11.82 -14.10
N ARG A 25 -6.35 10.68 -14.79
CA ARG A 25 -7.46 9.71 -14.89
C ARG A 25 -7.03 8.31 -14.43
N PRO A 26 -6.72 8.12 -13.14
CA PRO A 26 -6.34 6.81 -12.62
C PRO A 26 -7.54 5.86 -12.58
N LEU A 27 -7.28 4.55 -12.64
CA LEU A 27 -8.28 3.55 -12.27
C LEU A 27 -8.65 3.74 -10.80
N LEU A 28 -9.95 3.88 -10.52
CA LEU A 28 -10.46 4.12 -9.18
C LEU A 28 -11.03 2.84 -8.58
N LEU A 29 -10.64 2.54 -7.34
CA LEU A 29 -11.26 1.52 -6.51
C LEU A 29 -12.14 2.20 -5.47
N ASP A 30 -13.44 1.94 -5.52
CA ASP A 30 -14.44 2.63 -4.69
C ASP A 30 -14.32 4.16 -4.73
N ARG A 31 -14.16 4.72 -5.95
CA ARG A 31 -13.99 6.18 -6.17
C ARG A 31 -12.69 6.77 -5.57
N ARG A 32 -11.76 5.92 -5.09
CA ARG A 32 -10.48 6.33 -4.51
C ARG A 32 -9.34 5.93 -5.45
N LYS A 33 -8.29 6.74 -5.48
CA LYS A 33 -7.06 6.37 -6.18
C LYS A 33 -6.44 5.17 -5.47
N ALA A 34 -5.88 4.24 -6.24
CA ALA A 34 -5.12 3.13 -5.70
C ALA A 34 -3.86 2.88 -6.53
N ASP A 35 -2.86 2.26 -5.92
CA ASP A 35 -1.75 1.66 -6.64
C ASP A 35 -1.68 0.15 -6.34
N LEU A 36 -0.91 -0.56 -7.16
CA LEU A 36 -0.65 -1.99 -7.00
C LEU A 36 0.79 -2.23 -6.60
N ARG A 37 1.00 -2.98 -5.52
CA ARG A 37 2.32 -3.49 -5.14
C ARG A 37 2.46 -4.93 -5.63
N VAL A 38 3.34 -5.09 -6.60
CA VAL A 38 3.81 -6.37 -7.09
C VAL A 38 5.16 -6.69 -6.45
N TRP A 39 5.39 -7.95 -6.13
CA TRP A 39 6.70 -8.43 -5.69
C TRP A 39 7.36 -9.21 -6.82
N VAL A 40 8.63 -8.90 -7.05
CA VAL A 40 9.46 -9.59 -8.04
C VAL A 40 10.75 -10.01 -7.35
N ALA A 41 11.08 -11.30 -7.42
CA ALA A 41 12.34 -11.86 -6.97
C ALA A 41 13.25 -12.09 -8.18
N VAL A 42 14.35 -11.34 -8.26
CA VAL A 42 15.37 -11.51 -9.30
C VAL A 42 16.49 -12.39 -8.73
N LEU A 43 16.76 -13.53 -9.37
CA LEU A 43 17.76 -14.50 -8.91
C LEU A 43 19.08 -14.39 -9.67
N ARG A 44 19.03 -13.99 -10.94
CA ARG A 44 20.20 -13.84 -11.80
C ARG A 44 19.89 -12.82 -12.90
N PHE A 45 20.91 -12.09 -13.36
CA PHE A 45 20.79 -11.13 -14.46
C PHE A 45 21.26 -11.70 -15.80
N GLU A 46 22.17 -12.68 -15.81
CA GLU A 46 22.69 -13.33 -17.02
C GLU A 46 22.77 -14.86 -16.85
N PRO A 47 21.82 -15.64 -17.41
CA PRO A 47 20.59 -15.17 -18.03
C PRO A 47 19.67 -14.52 -16.97
N LEU A 48 18.79 -13.61 -17.40
CA LEU A 48 17.79 -13.02 -16.53
C LEU A 48 16.83 -14.09 -16.00
N VAL A 49 16.80 -14.27 -14.68
CA VAL A 49 15.87 -15.14 -13.98
C VAL A 49 15.13 -14.31 -12.95
N ALA A 50 13.85 -14.05 -13.19
CA ALA A 50 12.98 -13.29 -12.30
C ALA A 50 11.61 -13.97 -12.11
N TYR A 51 11.08 -13.91 -10.90
CA TYR A 51 9.78 -14.47 -10.53
C TYR A 51 8.88 -13.37 -10.00
N MET A 52 7.68 -13.25 -10.56
CA MET A 52 6.63 -12.38 -10.02
C MET A 52 5.77 -13.18 -9.05
N TYR A 53 5.54 -12.64 -7.86
CA TYR A 53 4.62 -13.26 -6.90
C TYR A 53 3.18 -13.16 -7.41
N GLU A 54 2.41 -14.24 -7.26
CA GLU A 54 1.06 -14.34 -7.84
C GLU A 54 0.05 -13.38 -7.21
N GLN A 55 0.23 -13.07 -5.92
CA GLN A 55 -0.66 -12.15 -5.22
C GLN A 55 -0.13 -10.71 -5.31
N VAL A 56 -1.06 -9.77 -5.40
CA VAL A 56 -0.79 -8.33 -5.48
C VAL A 56 -1.45 -7.63 -4.29
N MET A 57 -0.74 -6.68 -3.68
CA MET A 57 -1.33 -5.82 -2.66
C MET A 57 -1.87 -4.54 -3.31
N VAL A 58 -3.18 -4.35 -3.19
CA VAL A 58 -3.82 -3.08 -3.57
C VAL A 58 -3.67 -2.09 -2.42
N ARG A 59 -3.24 -0.86 -2.73
CA ARG A 59 -3.09 0.22 -1.73
C ARG A 59 -3.97 1.39 -2.12
N PRO A 60 -5.20 1.50 -1.56
CA PRO A 60 -6.06 2.63 -1.82
C PRO A 60 -5.65 3.85 -0.98
N ALA A 61 -5.88 5.04 -1.51
CA ALA A 61 -5.90 6.29 -0.77
C ALA A 61 -7.07 6.31 0.23
N SER A 62 -7.00 7.14 1.27
CA SER A 62 -8.06 7.21 2.30
C SER A 62 -9.25 8.10 1.92
N GLN A 63 -9.11 8.93 0.88
CA GLN A 63 -10.15 9.85 0.42
C GLN A 63 -10.47 9.65 -1.07
N GLY A 64 -11.67 10.06 -1.48
CA GLY A 64 -12.14 9.99 -2.87
C GLY A 64 -11.26 10.85 -3.79
N PHE A 65 -10.99 10.35 -4.99
CA PHE A 65 -10.15 11.04 -5.97
C PHE A 65 -10.86 12.25 -6.56
N THR A 66 -10.16 13.38 -6.64
CA THR A 66 -10.63 14.63 -7.26
C THR A 66 -9.43 15.42 -7.76
N LEU A 67 -9.62 16.28 -8.76
CA LEU A 67 -8.61 17.23 -9.24
C LEU A 67 -8.97 18.69 -8.90
N SER A 68 -9.95 18.89 -8.01
CA SER A 68 -10.31 20.23 -7.51
C SER A 68 -9.09 20.93 -6.91
N ARG A 69 -8.85 22.20 -7.28
CA ARG A 69 -7.68 22.98 -6.82
C ARG A 69 -7.51 23.00 -5.31
N GLU A 70 -8.61 23.02 -4.56
CA GLU A 70 -8.65 23.01 -3.09
C GLU A 70 -8.07 21.73 -2.48
N LEU A 71 -8.30 20.59 -3.12
CA LEU A 71 -7.89 19.27 -2.63
C LEU A 71 -6.66 18.71 -3.34
N LEU A 72 -6.18 19.38 -4.39
CA LEU A 72 -4.97 19.00 -5.10
C LEU A 72 -3.72 18.88 -4.20
N PRO A 73 -3.51 19.77 -3.20
CA PRO A 73 -2.39 19.64 -2.25
C PRO A 73 -2.60 18.55 -1.19
N ASN A 74 -3.78 17.94 -1.11
CA ASN A 74 -4.12 17.01 -0.04
C ASN A 74 -3.54 15.60 -0.32
N PRO A 75 -2.53 15.15 0.44
CA PRO A 75 -1.89 13.86 0.19
C PRO A 75 -2.83 12.67 0.43
N ALA A 76 -3.89 12.85 1.22
CA ALA A 76 -4.87 11.81 1.52
C ALA A 76 -5.67 11.36 0.29
N VAL A 77 -5.77 12.23 -0.73
CA VAL A 77 -6.48 12.00 -2.00
C VAL A 77 -5.54 11.39 -3.05
N HIS A 78 -4.29 11.87 -3.09
CA HIS A 78 -3.42 11.68 -4.26
C HIS A 78 -2.26 10.70 -4.07
N LEU A 79 -1.87 10.41 -2.82
CA LEU A 79 -0.78 9.48 -2.49
C LEU A 79 -1.36 8.18 -1.92
N CYS A 80 -0.85 7.03 -2.37
CA CYS A 80 -1.29 5.71 -1.90
C CYS A 80 -0.31 5.09 -0.89
N ASN A 81 0.78 5.80 -0.57
CA ASN A 81 1.83 5.34 0.32
C ASN A 81 1.26 5.03 1.71
N HIS A 82 1.46 3.79 2.18
CA HIS A 82 0.96 3.35 3.48
C HIS A 82 1.41 4.26 4.64
N ALA A 83 2.68 4.65 4.67
CA ALA A 83 3.21 5.55 5.70
C ALA A 83 2.46 6.90 5.77
N VAL A 84 2.14 7.48 4.61
CA VAL A 84 1.38 8.74 4.52
C VAL A 84 -0.04 8.54 5.03
N GLN A 85 -0.72 7.48 4.56
CA GLN A 85 -2.10 7.18 4.95
C GLN A 85 -2.23 6.87 6.46
N CYS A 86 -1.29 6.10 7.01
CA CYS A 86 -1.23 5.84 8.45
C CYS A 86 -0.98 7.11 9.27
N GLY A 87 -0.05 7.97 8.82
CA GLY A 87 0.23 9.24 9.49
C GLY A 87 -1.00 10.14 9.59
N LEU A 88 -1.78 10.24 8.51
CA LEU A 88 -3.03 11.00 8.47
C LEU A 88 -4.10 10.44 9.42
N LEU A 89 -4.25 9.12 9.49
CA LEU A 89 -5.17 8.47 10.43
C LEU A 89 -4.76 8.71 11.89
N ALA A 90 -3.46 8.63 12.19
CA ALA A 90 -2.94 8.91 13.52
C ALA A 90 -3.16 10.37 13.93
N ALA A 91 -2.97 11.32 13.01
CA ALA A 91 -3.26 12.74 13.24
C ALA A 91 -4.76 12.99 13.50
N ARG A 92 -5.64 12.35 12.73
CA ARG A 92 -7.10 12.43 12.95
C ARG A 92 -7.52 11.93 14.33
N ARG A 93 -7.00 10.76 14.75
CA ARG A 93 -7.26 10.19 16.08
C ARG A 93 -6.78 11.12 17.19
N ARG A 94 -5.60 11.74 17.03
CA ARG A 94 -5.08 12.72 17.98
C ARG A 94 -5.98 13.95 18.10
N ARG A 95 -6.43 14.52 16.97
CA ARG A 95 -7.37 15.65 16.99
C ARG A 95 -8.68 15.31 17.71
N GLN A 96 -9.27 14.14 17.43
CA GLN A 96 -10.51 13.70 18.09
C GLN A 96 -10.35 13.54 19.61
N ARG A 97 -9.19 13.08 20.07
CA ARG A 97 -8.88 13.00 21.51
C ARG A 97 -8.67 14.36 22.17
N LEU A 98 -8.21 15.34 21.40
CA LEU A 98 -7.87 16.68 21.89
C LEU A 98 -9.04 17.68 21.75
N SER A 99 -10.13 17.33 21.08
CA SER A 99 -11.33 18.18 21.00
C SER A 99 -11.98 18.33 22.39
N PRO A 100 -11.96 19.52 23.01
CA PRO A 100 -12.59 19.73 24.30
C PRO A 100 -14.09 19.95 24.06
N GLY A 101 -14.94 18.95 24.32
CA GLY A 101 -16.38 19.17 24.17
C GLY A 101 -17.34 17.98 24.17
N ALA A 102 -16.90 16.73 24.09
CA ALA A 102 -17.80 15.58 24.20
C ALA A 102 -17.69 14.93 25.59
N ARG A 103 -18.12 15.64 26.63
CA ARG A 103 -18.53 14.97 27.87
C ARG A 103 -19.76 14.13 27.52
N SER A 104 -19.57 12.82 27.44
CA SER A 104 -20.68 11.87 27.40
C SER A 104 -21.55 12.11 28.62
N THR A 105 -22.83 12.36 28.40
CA THR A 105 -23.86 12.08 29.39
C THR A 105 -23.62 10.68 29.95
N SER A 106 -23.64 10.57 31.28
CA SER A 106 -23.52 9.30 31.99
C SER A 106 -24.73 8.42 31.70
N SER A 107 -24.66 7.62 30.64
CA SER A 107 -25.51 6.43 30.51
C SER A 107 -24.91 5.31 31.36
N PRO A 108 -25.69 4.59 32.20
CA PRO A 108 -25.15 3.57 33.09
C PRO A 108 -24.53 2.44 32.28
N ARG A 109 -23.33 1.98 32.67
CA ARG A 109 -22.72 0.76 32.14
C ARG A 109 -23.72 -0.39 32.22
N PRO A 110 -24.03 -1.12 31.13
CA PRO A 110 -24.71 -2.40 31.25
C PRO A 110 -23.81 -3.35 32.06
N ARG A 111 -24.39 -4.00 33.07
CA ARG A 111 -23.71 -5.00 33.90
C ARG A 111 -23.13 -6.10 32.99
N PRO A 112 -21.93 -6.62 33.29
CA PRO A 112 -21.38 -7.72 32.52
C PRO A 112 -22.30 -8.94 32.67
N ARG A 113 -22.92 -9.40 31.58
CA ARG A 113 -23.52 -10.73 31.53
C ARG A 113 -22.39 -11.75 31.68
N ALA A 114 -22.59 -12.72 32.57
CA ALA A 114 -21.67 -13.84 32.77
C ALA A 114 -21.34 -14.49 31.41
N ARG A 115 -20.05 -14.57 31.08
CA ARG A 115 -19.57 -15.26 29.88
C ARG A 115 -19.75 -16.76 30.08
N SER A 116 -20.51 -17.42 29.20
CA SER A 116 -20.38 -18.86 28.98
C SER A 116 -18.96 -19.19 28.52
N PRO A 117 -18.36 -20.30 28.95
CA PRO A 117 -17.00 -20.66 28.55
C PRO A 117 -16.93 -20.91 27.04
N ALA A 118 -15.94 -20.28 26.39
CA ALA A 118 -15.65 -20.49 24.98
C ALA A 118 -15.09 -21.92 24.77
N PRO A 119 -15.44 -22.61 23.66
CA PRO A 119 -14.84 -23.90 23.34
C PRO A 119 -13.35 -23.72 23.04
N ARG A 120 -12.53 -24.63 23.60
CA ARG A 120 -11.07 -24.66 23.43
C ARG A 120 -10.71 -24.71 21.95
N ALA A 121 -10.06 -23.66 21.44
CA ALA A 121 -9.40 -23.70 20.15
C ALA A 121 -8.25 -24.72 20.21
N ARG A 122 -8.29 -25.73 19.33
CA ARG A 122 -7.14 -26.61 19.09
C ARG A 122 -5.99 -25.76 18.56
N SER A 123 -4.84 -25.85 19.21
CA SER A 123 -3.59 -25.23 18.77
C SER A 123 -3.16 -25.87 17.45
N ALA A 124 -3.28 -25.15 16.34
CA ALA A 124 -2.50 -25.42 15.14
C ALA A 124 -1.23 -24.57 15.21
N ALA A 125 -0.29 -25.02 16.05
CA ALA A 125 1.08 -24.58 15.96
C ALA A 125 1.66 -25.10 14.65
N THR A 126 1.59 -24.30 13.58
CA THR A 126 2.47 -24.53 12.43
C THR A 126 3.87 -24.10 12.86
N SER A 127 4.58 -24.99 13.53
CA SER A 127 6.01 -24.84 13.79
C SER A 127 6.74 -24.90 12.45
N TYR A 128 7.24 -23.77 11.98
CA TYR A 128 8.24 -23.75 10.92
C TYR A 128 9.50 -24.45 11.45
N ARG A 129 9.83 -25.62 10.88
CA ARG A 129 11.10 -26.32 11.13
C ARG A 129 12.08 -25.95 10.01
N PRO A 130 13.28 -25.44 10.32
CA PRO A 130 14.34 -25.28 9.32
C PRO A 130 14.83 -26.68 8.92
N GLY A 131 14.80 -27.01 7.63
CA GLY A 131 15.47 -28.20 7.08
C GLY A 131 14.60 -29.33 6.49
N ALA A 132 13.31 -29.14 6.23
CA ALA A 132 12.53 -30.12 5.47
C ALA A 132 12.81 -30.00 3.95
N PRO A 133 12.99 -31.12 3.21
CA PRO A 133 13.16 -31.07 1.76
C PRO A 133 11.89 -30.53 1.11
N LEU A 134 12.03 -29.63 0.13
CA LEU A 134 10.92 -29.14 -0.67
C LEU A 134 10.49 -30.25 -1.64
N ASP A 135 9.55 -31.09 -1.23
CA ASP A 135 8.91 -32.03 -2.15
C ASP A 135 8.11 -31.23 -3.20
N GLY A 136 8.56 -31.37 -4.44
CA GLY A 136 8.05 -30.65 -5.60
C GLY A 136 6.64 -31.07 -5.99
N SER A 137 5.63 -30.39 -5.45
CA SER A 137 4.29 -30.33 -6.06
C SER A 137 3.46 -29.18 -5.48
N ALA A 138 3.90 -27.94 -5.67
CA ALA A 138 3.05 -26.78 -5.43
C ALA A 138 3.39 -25.65 -6.41
N GLY A 139 2.46 -25.39 -7.33
CA GLY A 139 2.30 -24.16 -8.11
C GLY A 139 3.57 -23.38 -8.42
N ALA A 140 4.37 -23.87 -9.36
CA ALA A 140 5.44 -23.07 -9.94
C ALA A 140 4.81 -21.91 -10.70
N GLY A 141 4.84 -20.72 -10.10
CA GLY A 141 4.63 -19.46 -10.79
C GLY A 141 5.46 -19.47 -12.07
N ARG A 142 4.78 -19.48 -13.22
CA ARG A 142 5.43 -19.69 -14.51
C ARG A 142 6.38 -18.52 -14.77
N PRO A 143 7.64 -18.78 -15.19
CA PRO A 143 8.56 -17.70 -15.52
C PRO A 143 7.98 -16.86 -16.66
N VAL A 144 7.90 -15.55 -16.43
CA VAL A 144 7.48 -14.59 -17.45
C VAL A 144 8.70 -14.29 -18.32
N VAL A 145 8.71 -14.89 -19.52
CA VAL A 145 9.60 -14.67 -20.69
C VAL A 145 10.89 -15.52 -20.75
N ARG A 146 10.88 -16.52 -21.66
CA ARG A 146 12.07 -17.02 -22.36
C ARG A 146 12.19 -16.25 -23.69
N GLY A 147 13.03 -15.23 -23.75
CA GLY A 147 13.43 -14.63 -25.02
C GLY A 147 14.32 -15.62 -25.78
N ARG A 148 13.77 -16.30 -26.78
CA ARG A 148 14.57 -17.05 -27.76
C ARG A 148 15.15 -16.04 -28.75
N HIS A 149 16.45 -15.76 -28.65
CA HIS A 149 17.22 -15.34 -29.81
C HIS A 149 18.06 -16.53 -30.28
N PRO A 150 17.72 -17.18 -31.42
CA PRO A 150 18.62 -18.11 -32.06
C PRO A 150 19.74 -17.32 -32.75
N GLY A 151 20.99 -17.59 -32.37
CA GLY A 151 22.15 -17.20 -33.15
C GLY A 151 22.16 -17.95 -34.48
N HIS A 152 22.40 -17.21 -35.56
CA HIS A 152 22.92 -17.76 -36.80
C HIS A 152 24.39 -17.37 -36.93
N ALA A 153 25.15 -18.35 -37.43
CA ALA A 153 26.59 -18.44 -37.58
C ALA A 153 27.24 -17.28 -38.33
#